data_AF-A0A5Q3QDZ7-F1
#
_entry.id   AF-A0A5Q3QDZ7-F1
#
_cell.length_a   1.000
_cell.length_b   1.000
_cell.length_c   1.000
_cell.angle_alpha   90.00
_cell.angle_beta   90.00
_cell.angle_gamma   90.00
#
_symmetry.space_group_name_H-M   'P 1'
#
loop_
_entity.id
_entity.type
_entity.pdbx_description
1 polymer ?
#
loop_
_entity_poly.entity_id
_entity_poly.type
_entity_poly.pdbx_seq_one_letter_code
_entity_poly.pdbx_strand_id
1 'polypeptide(L)'
;MIMSNKRTSAQVLAREQQRAALRQWGQGSWADRCEAISFHRQRFDLQEFTGRGEFGTKPLWYRVLWVAQLVVLFPVWFLYGWIRQGLDDAGVTKPPAKKGITPGVVSVVGSTQNPASTAVIDTVKRASRDLWIVFSNSRLAVLVMNDKDSPPQVIWQTDESADVRFHHAAVNSIEITWRDRNRVLFCPTIDEREVVTRFVKSTWNDQR
;
A
#
# COMPACT_ATOMS: atom_id res chain seq x y z
N MET A 1 2.84 32.52 2.69
CA MET A 1 3.08 31.78 3.95
C MET A 1 3.40 30.34 3.58
N ILE A 2 4.69 30.01 3.41
CA ILE A 2 5.15 28.68 2.99
C ILE A 2 5.68 27.99 4.24
N MET A 3 4.89 27.12 4.86
CA MET A 3 5.38 26.19 5.88
C MET A 3 6.18 25.08 5.19
N SER A 4 7.43 25.38 4.82
CA SER A 4 8.39 24.38 4.36
C SER A 4 8.92 23.63 5.58
N ASN A 5 8.50 22.38 5.66
CA ASN A 5 8.67 21.46 6.78
C ASN A 5 10.13 21.00 6.89
N LYS A 6 10.96 21.70 7.68
CA LYS A 6 12.30 21.22 8.04
C LYS A 6 12.15 20.00 8.96
N ARG A 7 12.12 18.79 8.38
CA ARG A 7 12.46 17.58 9.15
C ARG A 7 13.86 17.83 9.74
N THR A 8 13.98 17.84 11.06
CA THR A 8 15.25 18.08 11.75
C THR A 8 16.23 16.98 11.33
N SER A 9 17.49 17.33 11.06
CA SER A 9 18.55 16.36 10.69
C SER A 9 18.61 15.15 11.62
N ALA A 10 18.33 15.35 12.91
CA ALA A 10 18.21 14.29 13.91
C ALA A 10 17.12 13.24 13.60
N GLN A 11 15.96 13.65 13.07
CA GLN A 11 14.87 12.74 12.71
C GLN A 11 15.22 11.90 11.46
N VAL A 12 15.94 12.50 10.51
CA VAL A 12 16.43 11.80 9.32
C VAL A 12 17.45 10.74 9.72
N LEU A 13 18.43 11.12 10.56
CA LEU A 13 19.44 10.20 11.08
C LEU A 13 18.82 9.06 11.90
N ALA A 14 17.85 9.36 12.77
CA ALA A 14 17.17 8.33 13.54
C ALA A 14 16.43 7.32 12.64
N ARG A 15 15.76 7.79 11.59
CA ARG A 15 15.06 6.93 10.62
C ARG A 15 16.02 6.08 9.81
N GLU A 16 17.18 6.62 9.44
CA GLU A 16 18.22 5.85 8.74
C GLU A 16 18.85 4.78 9.63
N GLN A 17 19.07 5.07 10.91
CA GLN A 17 19.51 4.06 11.89
C GLN A 17 18.50 2.93 12.04
N GLN A 18 17.21 3.24 12.16
CA GLN A 18 16.15 2.24 12.20
C GLN A 18 16.11 1.40 10.92
N ARG A 19 16.22 2.06 9.76
CA ARG A 19 16.29 1.39 8.47
C ARG A 19 17.47 0.40 8.43
N ALA A 20 18.65 0.81 8.91
CA ALA A 20 19.84 -0.05 8.94
C ALA A 20 19.65 -1.27 9.85
N ALA A 21 19.07 -1.09 11.03
CA ALA A 21 18.76 -2.19 11.94
C ALA A 21 17.78 -3.21 11.31
N LEU A 22 16.74 -2.72 10.63
CA LEU A 22 15.77 -3.58 9.94
C LEU A 22 16.37 -4.32 8.75
N ARG A 23 17.29 -3.68 8.01
CA ARG A 23 18.07 -4.36 6.96
C ARG A 23 18.92 -5.49 7.53
N GLN A 24 19.62 -5.24 8.64
CA GLN A 24 20.42 -6.26 9.31
C GLN A 24 19.57 -7.43 9.81
N TRP A 25 18.40 -7.12 10.39
CA TRP A 25 17.42 -8.14 10.77
C TRP A 25 16.97 -8.99 9.57
N GLY A 26 16.63 -8.36 8.44
CA GLY A 26 16.21 -9.06 7.22
C GLY A 26 17.32 -9.95 6.65
N GLN A 27 18.53 -9.41 6.57
CA GLN A 27 19.71 -10.16 6.11
C GLN A 27 20.01 -11.36 7.02
N GLY A 28 19.94 -11.18 8.34
CA GLY A 28 20.13 -12.27 9.30
C GLY A 28 19.03 -13.33 9.23
N SER A 29 17.79 -12.92 8.93
CA SER A 29 16.63 -13.84 8.92
C SER A 29 16.50 -14.62 7.62
N TRP A 30 16.88 -14.03 6.48
CA TRP A 30 16.65 -14.62 5.16
C TRP A 30 17.94 -14.99 4.41
N ALA A 31 19.12 -14.61 4.92
CA ALA A 31 20.40 -14.76 4.24
C ALA A 31 20.41 -14.16 2.82
N ASP A 32 19.58 -13.14 2.59
CA ASP A 32 19.39 -12.49 1.30
C ASP A 32 19.59 -10.97 1.43
N ARG A 33 19.90 -10.30 0.32
CA ARG A 33 20.03 -8.84 0.29
C ARG A 33 18.65 -8.23 0.55
N CYS A 34 18.53 -7.52 1.66
CA CYS A 34 17.28 -6.90 2.09
C CYS A 34 17.37 -5.38 2.09
N GLU A 35 16.24 -4.74 1.82
CA GLU A 35 16.06 -3.30 1.92
C GLU A 35 14.83 -2.99 2.75
N ALA A 36 14.80 -1.81 3.39
CA ALA A 36 13.74 -1.45 4.32
C ALA A 36 13.19 -0.06 4.01
N ILE A 37 11.86 0.03 3.90
CA ILE A 37 11.16 1.29 3.77
C ILE A 37 10.19 1.45 4.92
N SER A 38 10.09 2.67 5.42
CA SER A 38 8.94 3.08 6.21
C SER A 38 7.68 3.02 5.33
N PHE A 39 6.53 2.81 5.95
CA PHE A 39 5.25 2.81 5.26
C PHE A 39 4.19 3.34 6.22
N HIS A 40 3.69 4.54 5.95
CA HIS A 40 2.57 5.09 6.71
C HIS A 40 1.25 4.69 6.05
N ARG A 41 0.52 3.78 6.69
CA ARG A 41 -0.77 3.28 6.21
C ARG A 41 -1.85 4.34 6.37
N GLN A 42 -2.40 4.78 5.23
CA GLN A 42 -3.55 5.69 5.17
C GLN A 42 -4.87 4.94 5.03
N ARG A 43 -4.94 3.97 4.12
CA ARG A 43 -6.20 3.27 3.78
C ARG A 43 -5.94 1.86 3.26
N PHE A 44 -6.93 0.99 3.45
CA PHE A 44 -7.05 -0.29 2.73
C PHE A 44 -8.04 -0.13 1.59
N ASP A 45 -7.63 -0.49 0.38
CA ASP A 45 -8.52 -0.63 -0.77
C ASP A 45 -8.77 -2.12 -1.01
N LEU A 46 -9.94 -2.60 -0.61
CA LEU A 46 -10.31 -4.00 -0.71
C LEU A 46 -11.16 -4.19 -1.96
N GLN A 47 -10.52 -4.56 -3.07
CA GLN A 47 -11.20 -4.86 -4.32
C GLN A 47 -11.66 -6.32 -4.27
N GLU A 48 -12.94 -6.56 -4.56
CA GLU A 48 -13.57 -7.91 -4.60
C GLU A 48 -13.82 -8.60 -3.24
N PHE A 49 -13.41 -8.00 -2.11
CA PHE A 49 -13.80 -8.46 -0.76
C PHE A 49 -15.17 -7.89 -0.34
N THR A 50 -16.24 -8.37 -0.95
CA THR A 50 -17.61 -8.05 -0.54
C THR A 50 -17.90 -8.69 0.84
N GLY A 51 -18.29 -7.88 1.83
CA GLY A 51 -18.62 -8.34 3.20
C GLY A 51 -17.56 -8.05 4.27
N ARG A 52 -16.27 -8.01 3.92
CA ARG A 52 -15.20 -7.45 4.79
C ARG A 52 -15.02 -5.95 4.55
N GLY A 53 -16.13 -5.25 4.31
CA GLY A 53 -16.16 -3.83 4.05
C GLY A 53 -15.41 -3.03 5.13
N GLU A 54 -15.19 -1.74 4.87
CA GLU A 54 -14.61 -0.74 5.77
C GLU A 54 -15.43 -0.53 7.08
N PHE A 55 -15.90 -1.60 7.73
CA PHE A 55 -16.27 -1.65 9.12
C PHE A 55 -15.01 -1.33 9.93
N GLY A 56 -14.92 -0.07 10.32
CA GLY A 56 -13.90 0.42 11.23
C GLY A 56 -13.61 1.92 11.14
N THR A 57 -13.81 2.59 10.01
CA THR A 57 -13.19 3.92 9.83
C THR A 57 -14.14 5.07 9.54
N LYS A 58 -15.43 4.82 9.32
CA LYS A 58 -16.37 5.89 8.99
C LYS A 58 -17.43 6.04 10.10
N PRO A 59 -17.41 7.16 10.83
CA PRO A 59 -18.35 7.39 11.93
C PRO A 59 -19.80 7.37 11.43
N LEU A 60 -20.75 7.07 12.32
CA LEU A 60 -22.16 6.89 11.96
C LEU A 60 -22.73 8.09 11.20
N TRP A 61 -22.30 9.31 11.57
CA TRP A 61 -22.69 10.55 10.89
C TRP A 61 -22.26 10.58 9.42
N TYR A 62 -21.14 9.96 9.05
CA TYR A 62 -20.69 9.88 7.65
C TYR A 62 -21.64 9.03 6.81
N ARG A 63 -22.22 7.96 7.40
CA ARG A 63 -23.22 7.12 6.71
C ARG A 63 -24.51 7.90 6.48
N VAL A 64 -24.97 8.64 7.49
CA VAL A 64 -26.19 9.48 7.38
C VAL A 64 -25.98 10.60 6.36
N LEU A 65 -24.83 11.28 6.40
CA LEU A 65 -24.49 12.32 5.43
C LEU A 65 -24.41 11.76 4.01
N TRP A 66 -23.85 10.55 3.83
CA TRP A 66 -23.83 9.87 2.54
C TRP A 66 -25.22 9.56 2.01
N VAL A 67 -26.12 9.06 2.85
CA VAL A 67 -27.50 8.74 2.43
C VAL A 67 -28.24 10.03 2.05
N ALA A 68 -28.13 11.08 2.86
CA ALA A 68 -28.72 12.38 2.55
C ALA A 68 -28.16 12.98 1.25
N GLN A 69 -26.83 12.88 1.06
CA GLN A 69 -26.15 13.32 -0.14
C GLN A 69 -26.56 12.50 -1.37
N LEU A 70 -26.80 11.20 -1.22
CA LEU A 70 -27.29 10.34 -2.30
C LEU A 70 -28.70 10.77 -2.71
N VAL A 71 -29.62 11.01 -1.78
CA VAL A 71 -31.00 11.45 -2.14
C VAL A 71 -30.99 12.78 -2.90
N VAL A 72 -30.12 13.73 -2.52
CA VAL A 72 -30.05 15.05 -3.16
C VAL A 72 -29.23 15.04 -4.46
N LEU A 73 -28.12 14.30 -4.51
CA LEU A 73 -27.23 14.26 -5.69
C LEU A 73 -27.61 13.18 -6.69
N PHE A 74 -28.44 12.20 -6.36
CA PHE A 74 -28.86 11.15 -7.28
C PHE A 74 -29.58 11.70 -8.53
N PRO A 75 -30.52 12.67 -8.42
CA PRO A 75 -31.11 13.31 -9.60
C PRO A 75 -30.07 14.04 -10.45
N VAL A 76 -29.10 14.70 -9.81
CA VAL A 76 -28.01 15.43 -10.49
C VAL A 76 -27.05 14.47 -11.19
N TRP A 77 -26.71 13.35 -10.56
CA TRP A 77 -25.89 12.28 -11.13
C TRP A 77 -26.58 11.59 -12.30
N PHE A 78 -27.89 11.37 -12.19
CA PHE A 78 -28.69 10.80 -13.27
C PHE A 78 -28.70 11.73 -14.50
N LEU A 79 -28.92 13.03 -14.26
CA LEU A 79 -28.86 14.04 -15.32
C LEU A 79 -27.46 14.17 -15.93
N TYR A 80 -26.42 14.16 -15.11
CA TYR A 80 -25.02 14.17 -15.56
C TYR A 80 -24.69 12.91 -16.38
N GLY A 81 -25.18 11.73 -15.96
CA GLY A 81 -25.02 10.47 -16.69
C GLY A 81 -25.65 10.54 -18.08
N TRP A 82 -26.86 11.10 -18.17
CA TRP A 82 -27.54 11.35 -19.45
C TRP A 82 -26.75 12.31 -20.37
N ILE A 83 -26.27 13.43 -19.82
CA ILE A 83 -25.46 14.40 -20.57
C ILE A 83 -24.15 13.77 -21.02
N ARG A 84 -23.49 13.02 -20.14
CA ARG A 84 -22.23 12.34 -20.44
C ARG A 84 -22.41 11.26 -21.49
N GLN A 85 -23.49 10.47 -21.44
CA GLN A 85 -23.79 9.48 -22.46
C GLN A 85 -23.98 10.13 -23.83
N GLY A 86 -24.68 11.28 -23.91
CA GLY A 86 -24.76 12.06 -25.14
C GLY A 86 -23.42 12.63 -25.63
N LEU A 87 -22.49 12.95 -24.72
CA LEU A 87 -21.13 13.41 -25.07
C LEU A 87 -20.19 12.25 -25.45
N ASP A 88 -20.37 11.07 -24.87
CA ASP A 88 -19.65 9.83 -25.19
C ASP A 88 -20.07 9.34 -26.60
N ASP A 89 -21.37 9.36 -26.92
CA ASP A 89 -21.90 9.03 -28.26
C ASP A 89 -21.40 10.00 -29.35
N ALA A 90 -21.08 11.24 -28.97
CA ALA A 90 -20.46 12.25 -29.84
C ALA A 90 -18.93 12.12 -29.93
N GLY A 91 -18.31 11.15 -29.25
CA GLY A 91 -16.86 10.91 -29.26
C GLY A 91 -16.01 11.98 -28.55
N VAL A 92 -16.63 12.83 -27.72
CA VAL A 92 -15.99 14.01 -27.11
C VAL A 92 -15.26 13.67 -25.81
N THR A 93 -15.64 12.60 -25.13
CA THR A 93 -15.12 12.28 -23.79
C THR A 93 -13.93 11.34 -23.85
N LYS A 94 -12.86 11.75 -23.14
CA LYS A 94 -11.71 10.88 -22.89
C LYS A 94 -12.08 9.83 -21.82
N PRO A 95 -11.56 8.60 -21.91
CA PRO A 95 -11.77 7.59 -20.89
C PRO A 95 -11.34 8.12 -19.51
N PRO A 96 -12.01 7.71 -18.42
CA PRO A 96 -11.69 8.21 -17.09
C PRO A 96 -10.21 7.97 -16.79
N ALA A 97 -9.53 9.02 -16.34
CA ALA A 97 -8.14 8.94 -15.92
C ALA A 97 -8.00 7.80 -14.90
N LYS A 98 -7.08 6.85 -15.16
CA LYS A 98 -6.73 5.80 -14.21
C LYS A 98 -6.55 6.44 -12.83
N LYS A 99 -7.32 5.96 -11.82
CA LYS A 99 -7.24 6.44 -10.44
C LYS A 99 -5.78 6.59 -10.05
N GLY A 100 -5.37 7.82 -9.76
CA GLY A 100 -4.03 8.13 -9.30
C GLY A 100 -3.70 7.34 -8.03
N ILE A 101 -2.48 6.83 -7.97
CA ILE A 101 -2.00 5.99 -6.88
C ILE A 101 -1.80 6.87 -5.67
N THR A 102 -2.61 6.63 -4.64
CA THR A 102 -2.50 7.39 -3.39
C THR A 102 -1.44 6.72 -2.49
N PRO A 103 -0.39 7.44 -2.07
CA PRO A 103 0.61 6.91 -1.15
C PRO A 103 -0.01 6.39 0.15
N GLY A 104 0.55 5.32 0.71
CA GLY A 104 0.06 4.73 1.97
C GLY A 104 -1.22 3.89 1.80
N VAL A 105 -1.66 3.62 0.57
CA VAL A 105 -2.74 2.67 0.28
C VAL A 105 -2.17 1.25 0.20
N VAL A 106 -2.80 0.34 0.93
CA VAL A 106 -2.63 -1.10 0.75
C VAL A 106 -3.83 -1.60 -0.04
N SER A 107 -3.62 -1.97 -1.31
CA SER A 107 -4.67 -2.53 -2.16
C SER A 107 -4.61 -4.04 -2.07
N VAL A 108 -5.73 -4.69 -1.81
CA VAL A 108 -5.84 -6.15 -1.81
C VAL A 108 -6.88 -6.52 -2.84
N VAL A 109 -6.48 -7.33 -3.81
CA VAL A 109 -7.35 -7.87 -4.86
C VAL A 109 -7.39 -9.37 -4.68
N GLY A 110 -8.58 -9.94 -4.55
CA GLY A 110 -8.71 -11.37 -4.35
C GLY A 110 -10.02 -11.81 -3.73
N SER A 111 -10.08 -13.10 -3.39
CA SER A 111 -11.25 -13.73 -2.77
C SER A 111 -11.14 -13.77 -1.24
N THR A 112 -12.27 -13.59 -0.57
CA THR A 112 -12.44 -13.75 0.90
C THR A 112 -12.09 -15.14 1.41
N GLN A 113 -12.03 -16.14 0.53
CA GLN A 113 -11.74 -17.53 0.87
C GLN A 113 -10.24 -17.84 0.94
N ASN A 114 -9.37 -16.94 0.46
CA ASN A 114 -7.94 -17.20 0.52
C ASN A 114 -7.33 -16.73 1.86
N PRO A 115 -6.82 -17.65 2.68
CA PRO A 115 -6.35 -17.36 4.03
C PRO A 115 -5.15 -16.39 4.04
N ALA A 116 -4.29 -16.42 3.02
CA ALA A 116 -3.08 -15.60 2.95
C ALA A 116 -3.42 -14.11 2.79
N SER A 117 -4.29 -13.77 1.83
CA SER A 117 -4.75 -12.39 1.64
C SER A 117 -5.56 -11.86 2.84
N THR A 118 -6.40 -12.71 3.46
CA THR A 118 -7.12 -12.33 4.67
C THR A 118 -6.20 -12.14 5.86
N ALA A 119 -5.14 -12.93 6.00
CA ALA A 119 -4.16 -12.79 7.06
C ALA A 119 -3.46 -11.44 6.97
N VAL A 120 -3.05 -11.01 5.77
CA VAL A 120 -2.48 -9.66 5.54
C VAL A 120 -3.45 -8.59 6.02
N ILE A 121 -4.72 -8.67 5.60
CA ILE A 121 -5.73 -7.69 5.97
C ILE A 121 -5.89 -7.66 7.49
N ASP A 122 -6.04 -8.81 8.14
CA ASP A 122 -6.33 -8.88 9.57
C ASP A 122 -5.16 -8.44 10.43
N THR A 123 -3.93 -8.80 10.08
CA THR A 123 -2.73 -8.41 10.84
C THR A 123 -2.37 -6.94 10.61
N VAL A 124 -2.28 -6.51 9.35
CA VAL A 124 -1.84 -5.14 9.00
C VAL A 124 -2.93 -4.10 9.33
N LYS A 125 -4.22 -4.47 9.31
CA LYS A 125 -5.30 -3.56 9.74
C LYS A 125 -5.33 -3.35 11.25
N ARG A 126 -4.98 -4.37 12.05
CA ARG A 126 -4.88 -4.28 13.52
C ARG A 126 -3.61 -3.59 14.00
N ALA A 127 -2.54 -3.61 13.20
CA ALA A 127 -1.31 -2.92 13.51
C ALA A 127 -1.44 -1.39 13.45
N SER A 128 -0.43 -0.70 14.02
CA SER A 128 -0.27 0.75 13.96
C SER A 128 -0.25 1.26 12.52
N ARG A 129 -0.41 2.57 12.33
CA ARG A 129 -0.33 3.18 10.99
C ARG A 129 1.11 3.31 10.50
N ASP A 130 2.04 3.53 11.41
CA ASP A 130 3.47 3.61 11.11
C ASP A 130 4.08 2.22 11.09
N LEU A 131 4.29 1.70 9.88
CA LEU A 131 4.81 0.38 9.62
C LEU A 131 6.17 0.49 8.95
N TRP A 132 6.92 -0.61 9.01
CA TRP A 132 8.12 -0.81 8.22
C TRP A 132 7.92 -2.01 7.30
N ILE A 133 8.32 -1.87 6.05
CA ILE A 133 8.33 -2.95 5.07
C ILE A 133 9.79 -3.30 4.80
N VAL A 134 10.16 -4.51 5.16
CA VAL A 134 11.45 -5.12 4.80
C VAL A 134 11.19 -6.07 3.65
N PHE A 135 11.94 -5.93 2.57
CA PHE A 135 11.77 -6.75 1.38
C PHE A 135 13.13 -7.23 0.84
N SER A 136 13.11 -8.43 0.28
CA SER A 136 14.15 -8.99 -0.56
C SER A 136 13.54 -9.33 -1.93
N ASN A 137 14.30 -9.99 -2.81
CA ASN A 137 13.78 -10.36 -4.13
C ASN A 137 12.66 -11.40 -4.09
N SER A 138 12.56 -12.18 -3.01
CA SER A 138 11.61 -13.28 -2.88
C SER A 138 10.74 -13.19 -1.63
N ARG A 139 11.07 -12.32 -0.68
CA ARG A 139 10.39 -12.24 0.62
C ARG A 139 10.02 -10.81 0.97
N LEU A 140 8.93 -10.66 1.71
CA LEU A 140 8.50 -9.39 2.28
C LEU A 140 7.98 -9.61 3.70
N ALA A 141 8.37 -8.73 4.60
CA ALA A 141 7.82 -8.65 5.95
C ALA A 141 7.36 -7.23 6.26
N VAL A 142 6.24 -7.16 6.98
CA VAL A 142 5.74 -5.95 7.60
C VAL A 142 6.07 -6.01 9.09
N LEU A 143 6.81 -5.02 9.56
CA LEU A 143 7.28 -4.92 10.93
C LEU A 143 6.80 -3.63 11.60
N VAL A 144 6.70 -3.68 12.92
CA VAL A 144 6.50 -2.52 13.78
C VAL A 144 7.69 -2.37 14.70
N MET A 145 8.13 -1.13 14.86
CA MET A 145 9.17 -0.73 15.81
C MET A 145 8.45 -0.08 16.99
N ASN A 146 8.33 -0.80 18.11
CA ASN A 146 7.71 -0.25 19.33
C ASN A 146 8.66 0.73 20.03
N ASP A 147 9.96 0.40 20.08
CA ASP A 147 11.02 1.25 20.63
C ASP A 147 12.29 1.16 19.78
N LYS A 148 13.22 2.11 19.97
CA LYS A 148 14.51 2.12 19.26
C LYS A 148 15.42 0.95 19.65
N ASP A 149 15.29 0.49 20.89
CA ASP A 149 16.17 -0.53 21.49
C ASP A 149 15.50 -1.92 21.59
N SER A 150 14.21 -2.01 21.26
CA SER A 150 13.48 -3.28 21.23
C SER A 150 13.65 -3.99 19.88
N PRO A 151 13.71 -5.33 19.85
CA PRO A 151 13.75 -6.06 18.59
C PRO A 151 12.50 -5.76 17.76
N PRO A 152 12.61 -5.72 16.42
CA PRO A 152 11.49 -5.39 15.56
C PRO A 152 10.43 -6.47 15.63
N GLN A 153 9.17 -6.07 15.81
CA GLN A 153 8.05 -7.00 15.88
C GLN A 153 7.54 -7.30 14.48
N VAL A 154 7.62 -8.55 14.04
CA VAL A 154 7.05 -9.01 12.77
C VAL A 154 5.52 -9.08 12.93
N ILE A 155 4.80 -8.24 12.20
CA ILE A 155 3.34 -8.26 12.14
C ILE A 155 2.86 -9.28 11.10
N TRP A 156 3.60 -9.36 10.00
CA TRP A 156 3.26 -10.22 8.89
C TRP A 156 4.49 -10.51 8.03
N GLN A 157 4.56 -11.71 7.44
CA GLN A 157 5.59 -12.06 6.45
C GLN A 157 4.98 -12.89 5.32
N THR A 158 5.57 -12.79 4.14
CA THR A 158 5.29 -13.66 3.00
C THR A 158 5.63 -15.10 3.33
N ASP A 159 4.74 -16.01 2.97
CA ASP A 159 4.98 -17.44 2.94
C ASP A 159 5.68 -17.86 1.63
N GLU A 160 6.18 -19.09 1.56
CA GLU A 160 6.91 -19.60 0.38
C GLU A 160 6.03 -19.73 -0.87
N SER A 161 4.71 -19.67 -0.71
CA SER A 161 3.76 -19.70 -1.83
C SER A 161 3.56 -18.34 -2.51
N ALA A 162 4.07 -17.26 -1.90
CA ALA A 162 3.98 -15.90 -2.40
C ALA A 162 5.15 -15.56 -3.33
N ASP A 163 4.85 -14.86 -4.42
CA ASP A 163 5.83 -14.27 -5.33
C ASP A 163 5.84 -12.75 -5.17
N VAL A 164 7.00 -12.18 -4.88
CA VAL A 164 7.20 -10.74 -4.65
C VAL A 164 7.65 -10.07 -5.94
N ARG A 165 6.87 -9.11 -6.41
CA ARG A 165 7.10 -8.39 -7.68
C ARG A 165 7.21 -6.89 -7.46
N PHE A 166 8.18 -6.28 -8.14
CA PHE A 166 8.39 -4.84 -8.11
C PHE A 166 7.92 -4.21 -9.42
N HIS A 167 6.80 -3.48 -9.39
CA HIS A 167 6.22 -2.89 -10.59
C HIS A 167 6.72 -1.47 -10.85
N HIS A 168 7.64 -1.31 -11.81
CA HIS A 168 8.25 -0.03 -12.18
C HIS A 168 7.47 0.85 -13.16
N ALA A 169 6.54 0.28 -13.95
CA ALA A 169 6.06 0.94 -15.17
C ALA A 169 4.85 1.88 -14.98
N ALA A 170 4.22 1.92 -13.80
CA ALA A 170 3.09 2.83 -13.55
C ALA A 170 2.87 3.15 -12.07
N VAL A 171 3.22 2.23 -11.17
CA VAL A 171 2.79 2.30 -9.76
C VAL A 171 3.94 2.48 -8.78
N ASN A 172 5.15 2.02 -9.12
CA ASN A 172 6.28 1.88 -8.18
C ASN A 172 5.80 1.26 -6.86
N SER A 173 4.95 0.24 -6.96
CA SER A 173 4.41 -0.54 -5.85
C SER A 173 5.22 -1.80 -5.65
N ILE A 174 5.21 -2.26 -4.41
CA ILE A 174 5.64 -3.62 -4.09
C ILE A 174 4.38 -4.48 -4.13
N GLU A 175 4.33 -5.42 -5.06
CA GLU A 175 3.22 -6.34 -5.24
C GLU A 175 3.60 -7.72 -4.73
N ILE A 176 2.68 -8.36 -4.04
CA ILE A 176 2.79 -9.75 -3.59
C ILE A 176 1.68 -10.49 -4.29
N THR A 177 2.02 -11.55 -5.00
CA THR A 177 1.06 -12.37 -5.75
C THR A 177 1.09 -13.81 -5.25
N TRP A 178 -0.08 -14.42 -5.16
CA TRP A 178 -0.20 -15.86 -4.87
C TRP A 178 -0.72 -16.60 -6.10
N ARG A 179 -0.55 -17.93 -6.12
CA ARG A 179 -0.98 -18.79 -7.24
C ARG A 179 -2.45 -18.63 -7.62
N ASP A 180 -3.31 -18.28 -6.66
CA ASP A 180 -4.76 -18.08 -6.87
C ASP A 180 -5.13 -16.72 -7.47
N ARG A 181 -4.18 -16.00 -8.09
CA ARG A 181 -4.36 -14.63 -8.62
C ARG A 181 -4.71 -13.58 -7.57
N ASN A 182 -4.65 -13.92 -6.29
CA ASN A 182 -4.74 -12.95 -5.22
C ASN A 182 -3.46 -12.11 -5.21
N ARG A 183 -3.62 -10.81 -4.96
CA ARG A 183 -2.50 -9.89 -4.91
C ARG A 183 -2.69 -8.81 -3.86
N VAL A 184 -1.59 -8.42 -3.25
CA VAL A 184 -1.52 -7.28 -2.33
C VAL A 184 -0.52 -6.29 -2.90
N LEU A 185 -0.93 -5.05 -3.05
CA LEU A 185 -0.08 -3.94 -3.49
C LEU A 185 0.14 -2.97 -2.34
N PHE A 186 1.41 -2.74 -2.01
CA PHE A 186 1.85 -1.65 -1.14
C PHE A 186 2.26 -0.47 -2.00
N CYS A 187 1.63 0.69 -1.77
CA CYS A 187 1.91 1.93 -2.50
C CYS A 187 2.78 2.89 -1.66
N PRO A 188 4.13 2.79 -1.72
CA PRO A 188 5.02 3.66 -0.97
C PRO A 188 4.98 5.13 -1.43
N THR A 189 5.51 6.03 -0.60
CA THR A 189 5.70 7.45 -0.93
C THR A 189 6.79 7.67 -1.98
N ILE A 190 6.89 8.88 -2.56
CA ILE A 190 7.88 9.20 -3.61
C ILE A 190 9.31 8.89 -3.15
N ASP A 191 9.71 9.36 -1.97
CA ASP A 191 11.04 9.12 -1.39
C ASP A 191 11.34 7.61 -1.22
N GLU A 192 10.34 6.83 -0.79
CA GLU A 192 10.47 5.39 -0.58
C GLU A 192 10.52 4.62 -1.90
N ARG A 193 9.86 5.11 -2.95
CA ARG A 193 9.93 4.53 -4.31
C ARG A 193 11.33 4.63 -4.88
N GLU A 194 12.08 5.69 -4.59
CA GLU A 194 13.48 5.81 -5.02
C GLU A 194 14.35 4.72 -4.39
N VAL A 195 14.11 4.40 -3.12
CA VAL A 195 14.81 3.32 -2.41
C VAL A 195 14.51 1.96 -3.05
N VAL A 196 13.23 1.67 -3.30
CA VAL A 196 12.81 0.43 -4.00
C VAL A 196 13.44 0.35 -5.40
N THR A 197 13.40 1.45 -6.15
CA THR A 197 13.96 1.50 -7.51
C THR A 197 15.47 1.27 -7.51
N ARG A 198 16.18 1.85 -6.54
CA ARG A 198 17.63 1.66 -6.38
C ARG A 198 17.96 0.21 -6.05
N PHE A 199 17.19 -0.41 -5.15
CA PHE A 199 17.34 -1.82 -4.80
C PHE A 199 17.18 -2.72 -6.02
N VAL A 200 16.07 -2.59 -6.75
CA VAL A 200 15.80 -3.45 -7.93
C VAL A 200 16.86 -3.27 -9.02
N LYS A 201 17.29 -2.02 -9.29
CA LYS A 201 18.38 -1.76 -10.24
C LYS A 201 19.69 -2.42 -9.80
N SER A 202 20.00 -2.39 -8.50
CA SER A 202 21.21 -3.04 -7.98
C SER A 202 21.14 -4.56 -8.12
N THR A 203 20.01 -5.17 -7.77
CA THR A 203 19.83 -6.62 -7.92
C THR A 203 19.92 -7.05 -9.39
N TRP A 204 19.32 -6.29 -10.32
CA TRP A 204 19.33 -6.67 -11.73
C TRP A 204 20.74 -6.62 -12.33
N ASN A 205 21.58 -5.69 -11.89
CA ASN A 205 22.98 -5.60 -12.31
C ASN A 205 23.83 -6.74 -11.73
N ASP A 206 23.51 -7.25 -10.53
CA ASP A 206 24.24 -8.36 -9.89
C ASP A 206 23.92 -9.74 -10.52
N GLN A 207 22.89 -9.82 -11.37
CA GLN A 207 22.48 -11.06 -12.06
C GLN A 207 22.99 -11.20 -13.51
N ARG A 208 23.78 -10.24 -14.01
CA ARG A 208 24.47 -10.30 -15.31
C ARG A 208 25.96 -10.59 -15.13
#